data_AF-X1SLW6-F1
#
_entry.id   AF-X1SLW6-F1
#
_cell.length_a   1.000
_cell.length_b   1.000
_cell.length_c   1.000
_cell.angle_alpha   90.00
_cell.angle_beta   90.00
_cell.angle_gamma   90.00
#
_symmetry.space_group_name_H-M   'P 1'
#
loop_
_entity.id
_entity.type
_entity.pdbx_description
1 polymer ?
#
loop_
_entity_poly.entity_id
_entity_poly.type
_entity_poly.pdbx_seq_one_letter_code
_entity_poly.pdbx_strand_id
1 'polypeptide(L)' 'EATKTVLNGGVISSEQIVEIPEVLKIKKDKFVKIFDAKGNLLSIGTLIKENGKNIFFKPVKVFRNH' A
#
# COMPACT_ATOMS: atom_id res chain seq x y z
N GLU A 1 -1.11 -13.58 -0.38
CA GLU A 1 -1.40 -13.15 -1.76
C GLU A 1 -1.04 -11.68 -2.02
N ALA A 2 -1.46 -10.74 -1.16
CA ALA A 2 -1.21 -9.30 -1.29
C ALA A 2 0.25 -8.89 -1.56
N THR A 3 1.24 -9.53 -0.90
CA THR A 3 2.66 -9.29 -1.18
C THR A 3 3.01 -9.53 -2.65
N LYS A 4 2.54 -10.63 -3.24
CA LYS A 4 2.78 -10.96 -4.66
C LYS A 4 2.09 -9.95 -5.57
N THR A 5 0.87 -9.53 -5.21
CA THR A 5 0.13 -8.48 -5.92
C THR A 5 0.93 -7.18 -5.96
N VAL A 6 1.44 -6.71 -4.83
CA VAL A 6 2.27 -5.49 -4.74
C VAL A 6 3.55 -5.63 -5.56
N LEU A 7 4.24 -6.78 -5.47
CA LEU A 7 5.50 -7.03 -6.20
C LEU A 7 5.32 -7.11 -7.73
N ASN A 8 4.09 -7.33 -8.18
CA ASN A 8 3.69 -7.28 -9.58
C ASN A 8 3.08 -5.93 -10.00
N GLY A 9 3.08 -4.93 -9.11
CA GLY A 9 2.52 -3.59 -9.37
C GLY A 9 1.00 -3.50 -9.24
N GLY A 10 0.35 -4.53 -8.71
CA GLY A 10 -1.09 -4.57 -8.49
C GLY A 10 -1.53 -3.68 -7.32
N VAL A 11 -2.76 -3.18 -7.42
CA VAL A 11 -3.41 -2.38 -6.37
C VAL A 11 -3.84 -3.28 -5.22
N ILE A 12 -3.72 -2.80 -3.98
CA ILE A 12 -4.24 -3.50 -2.78
C ILE A 12 -5.27 -2.62 -2.06
N SER A 13 -6.27 -3.24 -1.45
CA SER A 13 -7.25 -2.55 -0.60
C SER A 13 -6.77 -2.49 0.86
N SER A 14 -7.36 -1.61 1.65
CA SER A 14 -7.11 -1.55 3.10
C SER A 14 -7.47 -2.83 3.85
N GLU A 15 -8.37 -3.65 3.31
CA GLU A 15 -8.74 -4.97 3.89
C GLU A 15 -7.58 -5.98 3.81
N GLN A 16 -6.66 -5.79 2.87
CA GLN A 16 -5.50 -6.65 2.69
C GLN A 16 -4.28 -6.19 3.53
N ILE A 17 -4.43 -5.10 4.29
CA ILE A 17 -3.35 -4.49 5.06
C ILE A 17 -3.57 -4.80 6.54
N VAL A 18 -2.51 -5.29 7.18
CA VAL A 18 -2.53 -5.64 8.62
C VAL A 18 -2.62 -4.40 9.49
N GLU A 19 -1.87 -3.35 9.13
CA GLU A 19 -1.79 -2.11 9.92
C GLU A 19 -1.71 -0.88 9.02
N ILE A 20 -2.53 0.13 9.30
CA ILE A 20 -2.47 1.45 8.67
C ILE A 20 -2.38 2.50 9.79
N PRO A 21 -1.25 3.20 9.93
CA PRO A 21 -1.10 4.31 10.87
C PRO A 21 -2.23 5.33 10.71
N GLU A 22 -2.84 5.76 11.81
CA GLU A 22 -3.99 6.69 11.78
C GLU A 22 -3.68 7.99 11.03
N VAL A 23 -2.44 8.48 11.13
CA VAL A 23 -1.96 9.67 10.42
C VAL A 23 -2.13 9.57 8.89
N LEU A 24 -2.11 8.35 8.32
CA LEU A 24 -2.29 8.11 6.89
C LEU A 24 -3.76 8.16 6.45
N LYS A 25 -4.72 7.96 7.36
CA LYS A 25 -6.15 8.01 7.03
C LYS A 25 -6.63 9.42 6.64
N ILE A 26 -5.87 10.44 7.04
CA ILE A 26 -6.25 11.86 6.98
C ILE A 26 -5.68 12.57 5.73
N LYS A 27 -4.56 12.13 5.16
CA LYS A 27 -3.88 12.83 4.04
C LYS A 27 -3.99 12.08 2.70
N LYS A 28 -4.67 12.69 1.72
CA LYS A 28 -4.99 12.09 0.41
C LYS A 28 -3.81 12.06 -0.58
N ASP A 29 -2.77 12.88 -0.40
CA ASP A 29 -1.74 13.12 -1.43
C ASP A 29 -0.32 12.84 -0.93
N LYS A 30 -0.11 11.73 -0.21
CA LYS A 30 1.23 11.31 0.23
C LYS A 30 1.61 9.97 -0.33
N PHE A 31 2.87 9.88 -0.75
CA PHE A 31 3.54 8.60 -0.94
C PHE A 31 3.63 7.87 0.40
N VAL A 32 3.29 6.59 0.38
CA VAL A 32 3.40 5.70 1.52
C VAL A 32 4.41 4.60 1.23
N LYS A 33 5.08 4.13 2.28
CA LYS A 33 5.90 2.91 2.21
C LYS A 33 5.02 1.72 2.56
N ILE A 34 5.11 0.67 1.76
CA ILE A 34 4.41 -0.59 1.97
C ILE A 34 5.45 -1.62 2.38
N PHE A 35 5.24 -2.21 3.55
CA PHE A 35 6.10 -3.24 4.12
C PHE A 35 5.37 -4.58 4.16
N ASP A 36 6.11 -5.69 4.13
CA ASP A 36 5.55 -6.97 4.53
C ASP A 36 5.50 -7.10 6.07
N ALA A 37 4.89 -8.18 6.55
CA ALA A 37 4.79 -8.47 7.98
C ALA A 37 6.14 -8.74 8.67
N LYS A 38 7.23 -8.93 7.89
CA LYS A 38 8.59 -9.11 8.41
C LYS A 38 9.38 -7.79 8.44
N GLY A 39 8.78 -6.69 7.99
CA GLY A 39 9.42 -5.37 7.94
C GLY A 39 10.22 -5.11 6.65
N ASN A 40 10.13 -5.98 5.64
CA ASN A 40 10.80 -5.74 4.36
C ASN A 40 10.03 -4.68 3.56
N LEU A 41 10.75 -3.69 3.02
CA LEU A 41 10.16 -2.70 2.14
C LEU A 41 9.80 -3.35 0.79
N LEU A 42 8.51 -3.40 0.46
CA LEU A 42 8.02 -3.95 -0.80
C LEU A 42 7.84 -2.89 -1.88
N SER A 43 7.31 -1.72 -1.50
CA SER A 43 6.93 -0.70 -2.46
C SER A 43 6.82 0.67 -1.82
N ILE A 44 6.98 1.71 -2.64
CA ILE A 44 6.38 3.02 -2.40
C ILE A 44 5.11 3.11 -3.24
N GLY A 45 4.00 3.54 -2.64
CA GLY A 45 2.70 3.64 -3.29
C GLY A 45 1.99 4.96 -2.99
N THR A 46 0.86 5.20 -3.66
CA THR A 46 -0.04 6.30 -3.36
C THR A 46 -1.37 5.78 -2.84
N LEU A 47 -1.98 6.56 -1.95
CA LEU A 47 -3.35 6.34 -1.52
C LEU A 47 -4.31 6.75 -2.65
N ILE A 48 -5.32 5.92 -2.91
CA ILE A 48 -6.43 6.24 -3.80
C ILE A 48 -7.70 6.06 -2.98
N LYS A 49 -8.46 7.14 -2.79
CA LYS A 49 -9.80 7.09 -2.19
C LYS A 49 -10.83 7.13 -3.32
N GLU A 50 -11.54 6.03 -3.52
CA GLU A 50 -12.65 5.97 -4.48
C GLU A 50 -13.98 6.09 -3.73
N ASN A 51 -14.80 7.07 -4.14
CA ASN A 51 -16.16 7.38 -3.66
C ASN A 51 -16.58 6.80 -2.29
N GLY A 52 -15.96 7.32 -1.23
CA GLY A 52 -16.56 7.38 0.11
C GLY A 52 -16.38 6.18 1.03
N LYS A 53 -15.86 5.03 0.58
CA LYS A 53 -15.70 3.87 1.49
C LYS A 53 -14.39 3.09 1.39
N ASN A 54 -13.85 2.89 0.18
CA ASN A 54 -12.72 1.99 0.01
C ASN A 54 -11.41 2.76 -0.18
N ILE A 55 -10.44 2.41 0.67
CA ILE A 55 -9.08 2.93 0.59
C ILE A 55 -8.26 1.90 -0.20
N PHE A 56 -7.68 2.36 -1.30
CA PHE A 56 -6.78 1.56 -2.12
C PHE A 56 -5.36 2.14 -2.08
N PHE A 57 -4.39 1.28 -2.29
CA PHE A 57 -2.98 1.63 -2.39
C PHE A 57 -2.45 1.13 -3.72
N LYS A 58 -1.97 2.08 -4.54
CA LYS A 58 -1.37 1.77 -5.84
C LYS A 58 0.15 1.89 -5.75
N PRO A 59 0.90 0.80 -6.00
CA PRO A 59 2.35 0.85 -6.12
C PRO A 59 2.79 1.86 -7.20
N VAL A 60 3.77 2.70 -6.88
CA VAL A 60 4.44 3.63 -7.81
C VAL A 60 5.85 3.13 -8.10
N LYS A 61 6.51 2.53 -7.11
CA LYS A 61 7.82 1.89 -7.26
C LYS A 61 7.87 0.63 -6.41
N VAL A 62 8.16 -0.50 -7.04
CA VAL A 62 8.34 -1.80 -6.38
C VAL A 62 9.82 -2.07 -6.14
N PHE A 63 10.13 -2.65 -4.99
CA PHE A 63 11.46 -3.12 -4.60
C PHE A 63 11.43 -4.65 -4.52
N ARG A 64 12.24 -5.30 -5.36
CA ARG A 64 12.45 -6.74 -5.29
C ARG A 64 13.76 -6.95 -4.55
N ASN A 65 13.67 -7.42 -3.30
CA ASN A 65 14.83 -7.95 -2.62
C ASN A 65 15.13 -9.32 -3.23
N HIS A 66 16.33 -9.45 -3.78
CA HIS A 66 16.90 -10.72 -4.24
C HIS A 66 17.43 -11.54 -3.07
#